data_AF-A0A354LZ77-F1
#
_entry.id   AF-A0A354LZ77-F1
#
_cell.length_a   1.000
_cell.length_b   1.000
_cell.length_c   1.000
_cell.angle_alpha   90.00
_cell.angle_beta   90.00
_cell.angle_gamma   90.00
#
_symmetry.space_group_name_H-M   'P 1'
#
loop_
_entity.id
_entity.type
_entity.pdbx_description
1 polymer ?
#
loop_
_entity_poly.entity_id
_entity_poly.type
_entity_poly.pdbx_seq_one_letter_code
_entity_poly.pdbx_strand_id
1 'polypeptide(L)'
;MKKTTEPNVEIGTSAAPEMFYIKILADGPYLVYGNPPIDQEIIMPNEDGASWVYKKGRHYKTESEYTALCRCGESCKKPFCDGSHSKADWNPEETSDKRPLLEDAELFEGPAMVLADNEKYCAFARFCDAYGRIWNIVQTAKTQDEIDLVKHEAGHCPAGRLVVWDKKTKKVFEPSFDPSIGIIEDPGIKVSGPIWVKGGIRVESADGSSYEIRNRVTLCRCGQSSNKPFCDGTHASMHFRDNLPLEVGKEEW
;
A
#
# COMPACT_ATOMS: atom_id res chain seq x y z
N MET A 1 2.41 30.95 -13.89
CA MET A 1 1.29 30.00 -13.70
C MET A 1 1.82 28.61 -14.04
N LYS A 2 2.16 27.78 -13.04
CA LYS A 2 2.48 26.37 -13.31
C LYS A 2 1.15 25.72 -13.72
N LYS A 3 1.06 25.21 -14.95
CA LYS A 3 -0.05 24.34 -15.35
C LYS A 3 0.00 23.13 -14.42
N THR A 4 -0.89 23.05 -13.45
CA THR A 4 -1.21 21.80 -12.77
C THR A 4 -1.88 20.93 -13.81
N THR A 5 -1.12 20.06 -14.47
CA THR A 5 -1.68 18.94 -15.22
C THR A 5 -2.48 18.11 -14.23
N GLU A 6 -3.75 17.85 -14.54
CA GLU A 6 -4.57 16.93 -13.75
C GLU A 6 -3.81 15.60 -13.58
N PRO A 7 -3.79 15.04 -12.36
CA PRO A 7 -3.06 13.81 -12.10
C PRO A 7 -3.66 12.65 -12.92
N ASN A 8 -2.80 11.76 -13.42
CA ASN A 8 -3.26 10.54 -14.05
C ASN A 8 -4.06 9.69 -13.05
N VAL A 9 -5.10 8.99 -13.51
CA VAL A 9 -5.89 8.07 -12.69
C VAL A 9 -5.76 6.67 -13.28
N GLU A 10 -5.34 5.72 -12.47
CA GLU A 10 -5.19 4.33 -12.85
C GLU A 10 -6.54 3.73 -13.28
N ILE A 11 -6.51 2.86 -14.29
CA ILE A 11 -7.71 2.16 -14.75
C ILE A 11 -8.36 1.34 -13.62
N GLY A 12 -9.68 1.45 -13.46
CA GLY A 12 -10.41 0.80 -12.37
C GLY A 12 -10.41 1.58 -11.05
N THR A 13 -9.72 2.72 -10.99
CA THR A 13 -9.72 3.63 -9.83
C THR A 13 -10.73 4.77 -10.01
N SER A 14 -11.37 5.13 -8.90
CA SER A 14 -12.06 6.42 -8.76
C SER A 14 -11.25 7.32 -7.84
N ALA A 15 -11.00 8.56 -8.25
CA ALA A 15 -10.34 9.53 -7.39
C ALA A 15 -11.21 9.86 -6.16
N ALA A 16 -10.58 9.99 -5.00
CA ALA A 16 -11.25 10.49 -3.80
C ALA A 16 -11.69 11.96 -3.98
N PRO A 17 -12.67 12.43 -3.19
CA PRO A 17 -12.97 13.86 -3.10
C PRO A 17 -11.70 14.68 -2.80
N GLU A 18 -11.58 15.88 -3.41
CA GLU A 18 -10.35 16.70 -3.37
C GLU A 18 -9.83 17.03 -1.96
N MET A 19 -10.71 17.02 -0.96
CA MET A 19 -10.35 17.22 0.45
C MET A 19 -9.42 16.13 1.00
N PHE A 20 -9.42 14.93 0.43
CA PHE A 20 -8.54 13.83 0.81
C PHE A 20 -7.29 13.83 -0.07
N TYR A 21 -6.15 14.17 0.52
CA TYR A 21 -4.87 14.08 -0.15
C TYR A 21 -3.74 13.93 0.86
N ILE A 22 -2.61 13.42 0.38
CA ILE A 22 -1.37 13.33 1.15
C ILE A 22 -0.35 14.22 0.49
N LYS A 23 0.29 15.09 1.27
CA LYS A 23 1.44 15.89 0.83
C LYS A 23 2.72 15.37 1.45
N ILE A 24 3.71 15.10 0.63
CA ILE A 24 5.04 14.71 1.06
C ILE A 24 5.84 15.98 1.35
N LEU A 25 6.39 16.11 2.57
CA LEU A 25 7.36 17.17 2.86
C LEU A 25 8.76 16.70 2.45
N ALA A 26 9.52 17.57 1.76
CA ALA A 26 10.83 17.25 1.17
C ALA A 26 11.75 16.52 2.15
N ASP A 27 11.92 17.07 3.36
CA ASP A 27 12.66 16.46 4.46
C ASP A 27 11.76 16.28 5.69
N GLY A 28 10.64 15.58 5.51
CA GLY A 28 9.66 15.50 6.60
C GLY A 28 8.68 14.34 6.51
N PRO A 29 7.58 14.41 7.28
CA PRO A 29 6.51 13.40 7.28
C PRO A 29 5.65 13.42 6.02
N TYR A 30 4.73 12.45 5.94
CA TYR A 30 3.54 12.54 5.12
C TYR A 30 2.49 13.37 5.87
N LEU A 31 1.96 14.43 5.25
CA LEU A 31 0.84 15.20 5.77
C LEU A 31 -0.45 14.69 5.14
N VAL A 32 -1.33 14.08 5.93
CA VAL A 32 -2.60 13.53 5.48
C VAL A 32 -3.72 14.52 5.76
N TYR A 33 -4.43 14.95 4.73
CA TYR A 33 -5.54 15.92 4.80
C TYR A 33 -6.90 15.24 4.64
N GLY A 34 -7.95 15.91 5.11
CA GLY A 34 -9.34 15.44 5.04
C GLY A 34 -9.74 14.47 6.17
N ASN A 35 -8.82 14.16 7.09
CA ASN A 35 -9.02 13.24 8.22
C ASN A 35 -9.69 11.90 7.85
N PRO A 36 -9.16 11.16 6.84
CA PRO A 36 -9.64 9.81 6.58
C PRO A 36 -9.38 8.92 7.81
N PRO A 37 -10.22 7.89 8.08
CA PRO A 37 -9.99 6.96 9.18
C PRO A 37 -8.60 6.33 9.10
N ILE A 38 -7.92 6.23 10.24
CA ILE A 38 -6.60 5.62 10.36
C ILE A 38 -6.69 4.45 11.35
N ASP A 39 -6.45 3.23 10.88
CA ASP A 39 -6.51 2.01 11.69
C ASP A 39 -5.28 1.13 11.45
N GLN A 40 -4.93 0.29 12.42
CA GLN A 40 -4.05 -0.85 12.15
C GLN A 40 -4.76 -1.87 11.24
N GLU A 41 -4.01 -2.41 10.28
CA GLU A 41 -4.42 -3.49 9.40
C GLU A 41 -3.43 -4.66 9.59
N ILE A 42 -3.86 -5.69 10.31
CA ILE A 42 -2.99 -6.76 10.77
C ILE A 42 -3.12 -7.95 9.83
N ILE A 43 -2.02 -8.39 9.24
CA ILE A 43 -2.00 -9.57 8.37
C ILE A 43 -2.25 -10.82 9.22
N MET A 44 -3.31 -11.54 8.91
CA MET A 44 -3.70 -12.79 9.57
C MET A 44 -3.51 -13.97 8.62
N PRO A 45 -2.98 -15.10 9.12
CA PRO A 45 -2.79 -16.29 8.30
C PRO A 45 -4.10 -17.06 8.08
N ASN A 46 -4.16 -17.85 7.02
CA ASN A 46 -5.09 -18.98 6.89
C ASN A 46 -4.62 -20.19 7.73
N GLU A 47 -5.32 -21.32 7.60
CA GLU A 47 -5.00 -22.57 8.29
C GLU A 47 -3.60 -23.12 7.96
N ASP A 48 -3.09 -22.82 6.76
CA ASP A 48 -1.76 -23.23 6.28
C ASP A 48 -0.64 -22.25 6.70
N GLY A 49 -0.96 -21.18 7.44
CA GLY A 49 0.00 -20.17 7.88
C GLY A 49 0.32 -19.09 6.84
N ALA A 50 -0.32 -19.11 5.67
CA ALA A 50 -0.12 -18.12 4.62
C ALA A 50 -0.95 -16.85 4.87
N SER A 51 -0.42 -15.68 4.53
CA SER A 51 -1.14 -14.40 4.63
C SER A 51 -2.48 -14.45 3.88
N TRP A 52 -3.59 -14.17 4.55
CA TRP A 52 -4.91 -14.44 3.96
C TRP A 52 -5.96 -13.36 4.12
N VAL A 53 -6.05 -12.74 5.30
CA VAL A 53 -6.97 -11.62 5.54
C VAL A 53 -6.31 -10.51 6.35
N TYR A 54 -6.82 -9.28 6.24
CA TYR A 54 -6.49 -8.22 7.17
C TYR A 54 -7.51 -8.20 8.31
N LYS A 55 -7.02 -8.08 9.55
CA LYS A 55 -7.83 -7.83 10.73
C LYS A 55 -7.58 -6.42 11.23
N LYS A 56 -8.65 -5.68 11.48
CA LYS A 56 -8.56 -4.36 12.12
C LYS A 56 -7.98 -4.48 13.53
N GLY A 57 -6.99 -3.64 13.82
CA GLY A 57 -6.45 -3.45 15.16
C GLY A 57 -6.86 -2.10 15.73
N ARG A 58 -5.90 -1.40 16.34
CA ARG A 58 -6.10 -0.11 16.98
C ARG A 58 -6.57 0.96 16.00
N HIS A 59 -7.54 1.77 16.43
CA HIS A 59 -7.93 3.00 15.76
C HIS A 59 -7.10 4.20 16.26
N TYR A 60 -6.70 5.08 15.36
CA TYR A 60 -5.93 6.29 15.66
C TYR A 60 -6.79 7.54 15.45
N LYS A 61 -7.04 8.28 16.54
CA LYS A 61 -7.80 9.52 16.48
C LYS A 61 -7.03 10.61 15.74
N THR A 62 -7.74 11.36 14.90
CA THR A 62 -7.23 12.51 14.16
C THR A 62 -8.22 13.67 14.32
N GLU A 63 -7.75 14.83 14.80
CA GLU A 63 -8.61 15.98 15.14
C GLU A 63 -8.05 17.31 14.62
N SER A 64 -6.92 17.28 13.91
CA SER A 64 -6.24 18.45 13.35
C SER A 64 -6.61 18.67 11.89
N GLU A 65 -6.20 19.83 11.33
CA GLU A 65 -6.36 20.13 9.90
C GLU A 65 -5.68 19.08 8.99
N TYR A 66 -4.54 18.57 9.44
CA TYR A 66 -3.83 17.45 8.83
C TYR A 66 -3.22 16.55 9.90
N THR A 67 -2.98 15.29 9.55
CA THR A 67 -2.26 14.33 10.38
C THR A 67 -0.87 14.08 9.81
N ALA A 68 0.18 14.27 10.62
CA ALA A 68 1.56 14.00 10.20
C ALA A 68 1.95 12.55 10.53
N LEU A 69 2.13 11.71 9.51
CA LEU A 69 2.59 10.33 9.66
C LEU A 69 4.10 10.22 9.48
N CYS A 70 4.74 9.37 10.28
CA CYS A 70 6.17 9.13 10.22
C CYS A 70 6.57 8.52 8.87
N ARG A 71 7.59 9.11 8.24
CA ARG A 71 8.20 8.64 6.99
C ARG A 71 9.61 8.08 7.19
N CYS A 72 10.35 8.57 8.19
CA CYS A 72 11.76 8.25 8.41
C CYS A 72 12.01 6.93 9.16
N GLY A 73 10.99 6.32 9.76
CA GLY A 73 11.16 5.12 10.59
C GLY A 73 11.62 5.37 12.03
N GLU A 74 11.99 6.61 12.41
CA GLU A 74 12.64 6.89 13.71
C GLU A 74 11.75 7.55 14.76
N SER A 75 10.50 7.89 14.45
CA SER A 75 9.60 8.52 15.45
C SER A 75 9.42 7.66 16.71
N CYS A 76 9.38 8.28 17.88
CA CYS A 76 9.02 7.64 19.14
C CYS A 76 7.50 7.67 19.41
N LYS A 77 6.72 8.35 18.56
CA LYS A 77 5.26 8.47 18.65
C LYS A 77 4.55 7.85 17.44
N LYS A 78 5.12 6.78 16.90
CA LYS A 78 4.55 6.08 15.74
C LYS A 78 3.07 5.72 15.97
N PRO A 79 2.23 5.71 14.90
CA PRO A 79 2.58 5.97 13.50
C PRO A 79 2.80 7.45 13.18
N PHE A 80 2.62 8.35 14.14
CA PHE A 80 2.74 9.78 13.94
C PHE A 80 4.20 10.25 13.88
N CYS A 81 4.40 11.39 13.23
CA CYS A 81 5.66 12.12 13.26
C CYS A 81 5.80 12.89 14.58
N ASP A 82 7.00 12.89 15.15
CA ASP A 82 7.36 13.65 16.35
C ASP A 82 8.54 14.61 16.13
N GLY A 83 8.98 14.78 14.88
CA GLY A 83 10.14 15.61 14.52
C GLY A 83 11.47 14.86 14.45
N SER A 84 11.52 13.57 14.79
CA SER A 84 12.79 12.80 14.81
C SER A 84 13.52 12.76 13.47
N HIS A 85 12.80 12.92 12.34
CA HIS A 85 13.39 13.00 11.00
C HIS A 85 14.49 14.06 10.86
N SER A 86 14.40 15.16 11.62
CA SER A 86 15.40 16.26 11.59
C SER A 86 16.78 15.87 12.13
N LYS A 87 16.87 14.74 12.84
CA LYS A 87 18.11 14.22 13.44
C LYS A 87 18.40 12.77 13.06
N ALA A 88 17.46 12.12 12.40
CA ALA A 88 17.58 10.73 11.96
C ALA A 88 18.60 10.63 10.82
N ASP A 89 19.31 9.51 10.76
CA ASP A 89 20.13 9.15 9.60
C ASP A 89 19.27 8.39 8.58
N TRP A 90 18.72 9.12 7.60
CA TRP A 90 17.86 8.57 6.56
C TRP A 90 17.92 9.41 5.29
N ASN A 91 17.60 8.81 4.15
CA ASN A 91 17.48 9.55 2.89
C ASN A 91 15.98 9.88 2.61
N PRO A 92 15.58 11.16 2.65
CA PRO A 92 14.20 11.58 2.40
C PRO A 92 13.84 11.71 0.91
N GLU A 93 14.81 11.60 0.01
CA GLU A 93 14.64 11.77 -1.43
C GLU A 93 13.60 10.81 -2.00
N GLU A 94 12.67 11.36 -2.79
CA GLU A 94 11.72 10.57 -3.57
C GLU A 94 12.45 10.01 -4.80
N THR A 95 12.49 8.69 -4.95
CA THR A 95 13.23 7.97 -6.00
C THR A 95 12.33 7.30 -7.03
N SER A 96 11.01 7.32 -6.83
CA SER A 96 10.03 6.86 -7.81
C SER A 96 10.09 7.74 -9.06
N ASP A 97 10.02 7.11 -10.22
CA ASP A 97 10.09 7.72 -11.55
C ASP A 97 8.76 8.33 -12.01
N LYS A 98 7.72 8.30 -11.17
CA LYS A 98 6.38 8.86 -11.43
C LYS A 98 5.67 8.27 -12.67
N ARG A 99 6.20 7.18 -13.23
CA ARG A 99 5.56 6.48 -14.36
C ARG A 99 4.29 5.76 -13.90
N PRO A 100 3.22 5.73 -14.72
CA PRO A 100 2.02 4.96 -14.45
C PRO A 100 2.35 3.51 -14.05
N LEU A 101 1.58 2.95 -13.11
CA LEU A 101 1.82 1.60 -12.60
C LEU A 101 1.96 0.57 -13.72
N LEU A 102 1.06 0.63 -14.70
CA LEU A 102 0.94 -0.40 -15.73
C LEU A 102 1.90 -0.22 -16.92
N GLU A 103 2.69 0.86 -16.97
CA GLU A 103 3.58 1.13 -18.10
C GLU A 103 4.68 0.08 -18.25
N ASP A 104 5.27 -0.38 -17.13
CA ASP A 104 6.30 -1.43 -17.11
C ASP A 104 5.82 -2.74 -16.46
N ALA A 105 4.50 -2.93 -16.34
CA ALA A 105 3.99 -4.13 -15.70
C ALA A 105 4.16 -5.35 -16.61
N GLU A 106 4.66 -6.45 -16.03
CA GLU A 106 4.71 -7.74 -16.70
C GLU A 106 3.31 -8.34 -16.79
N LEU A 107 2.98 -8.94 -17.93
CA LEU A 107 1.67 -9.52 -18.20
C LEU A 107 1.70 -11.04 -18.15
N PHE A 108 0.81 -11.62 -17.36
CA PHE A 108 0.58 -13.05 -17.24
C PHE A 108 -0.81 -13.36 -17.77
N GLU A 109 -0.85 -13.95 -18.97
CA GLU A 109 -2.11 -14.27 -19.62
C GLU A 109 -2.62 -15.66 -19.25
N GLY A 110 -3.84 -15.71 -18.72
CA GLY A 110 -4.59 -16.91 -18.45
C GLY A 110 -5.72 -17.21 -19.46
N PRO A 111 -6.46 -18.30 -19.23
CA PRO A 111 -7.66 -18.64 -20.01
C PRO A 111 -8.80 -17.66 -19.79
N ALA A 112 -9.07 -17.27 -18.53
CA ALA A 112 -10.19 -16.39 -18.16
C ALA A 112 -9.74 -14.96 -17.81
N MET A 113 -8.57 -14.81 -17.20
CA MET A 113 -8.08 -13.55 -16.64
C MET A 113 -6.71 -13.19 -17.20
N VAL A 114 -6.34 -11.92 -17.12
CA VAL A 114 -4.96 -11.45 -17.30
C VAL A 114 -4.54 -10.74 -16.01
N LEU A 115 -3.32 -11.01 -15.57
CA LEU A 115 -2.67 -10.36 -14.43
C LEU A 115 -1.55 -9.46 -14.94
N ALA A 116 -1.53 -8.22 -14.50
CA ALA A 116 -0.37 -7.34 -14.57
C ALA A 116 0.33 -7.31 -13.22
N ASP A 117 1.66 -7.35 -13.22
CA ASP A 117 2.48 -7.19 -12.03
C ASP A 117 3.59 -6.15 -12.24
N ASN A 118 3.70 -5.22 -11.29
CA ASN A 118 4.82 -4.31 -11.21
C ASN A 118 5.58 -4.53 -9.88
N GLU A 119 6.60 -5.38 -9.92
CA GLU A 119 7.32 -5.82 -8.72
C GLU A 119 7.96 -4.68 -7.92
N LYS A 120 8.25 -3.54 -8.56
CA LYS A 120 8.81 -2.33 -7.94
C LYS A 120 7.96 -1.81 -6.76
N TYR A 121 6.68 -2.17 -6.72
CA TYR A 121 5.73 -1.77 -5.69
C TYR A 121 5.40 -2.91 -4.70
N CYS A 122 6.22 -3.97 -4.62
CA CYS A 122 5.99 -5.05 -3.66
C CYS A 122 5.96 -4.54 -2.22
N ALA A 123 4.81 -4.62 -1.55
CA ALA A 123 4.72 -4.35 -0.11
C ALA A 123 5.06 -5.58 0.76
N PHE A 124 5.51 -6.68 0.16
CA PHE A 124 5.85 -7.93 0.85
C PHE A 124 4.76 -8.47 1.80
N ALA A 125 3.49 -8.27 1.44
CA ALA A 125 2.35 -8.74 2.26
C ALA A 125 2.05 -10.25 2.09
N ARG A 126 2.62 -10.89 1.05
CA ARG A 126 2.62 -12.35 0.81
C ARG A 126 1.25 -13.01 0.55
N PHE A 127 0.18 -12.25 0.37
CA PHE A 127 -1.13 -12.81 -0.02
C PHE A 127 -1.08 -13.53 -1.37
N CYS A 128 -0.23 -13.05 -2.28
CA CYS A 128 -0.03 -13.63 -3.62
C CYS A 128 0.78 -14.92 -3.63
N ASP A 129 1.25 -15.40 -2.48
CA ASP A 129 2.00 -16.66 -2.35
C ASP A 129 1.14 -17.80 -1.77
N ALA A 130 -0.08 -17.51 -1.30
CA ALA A 130 -0.83 -18.36 -0.39
C ALA A 130 -1.18 -19.74 -0.97
N TYR A 131 -1.64 -19.82 -2.22
CA TYR A 131 -2.10 -21.07 -2.83
C TYR A 131 -1.30 -21.45 -4.08
N GLY A 132 0.04 -21.49 -3.96
CA GLY A 132 0.92 -21.89 -5.07
C GLY A 132 1.33 -20.76 -6.01
N ARG A 133 1.09 -19.52 -5.56
CA ARG A 133 1.37 -18.23 -6.19
C ARG A 133 0.41 -17.79 -7.30
N ILE A 134 -0.08 -16.56 -7.19
CA ILE A 134 -1.05 -15.98 -8.13
C ILE A 134 -0.67 -16.11 -9.61
N TRP A 135 0.62 -15.95 -9.95
CA TRP A 135 1.11 -16.02 -11.33
C TRP A 135 0.92 -17.41 -11.95
N ASN A 136 1.03 -18.47 -11.14
CA ASN A 136 0.75 -19.83 -11.59
C ASN A 136 -0.75 -20.05 -11.73
N ILE A 137 -1.53 -19.57 -10.74
CA ILE A 137 -2.98 -19.77 -10.68
C ILE A 137 -3.66 -19.06 -11.87
N VAL A 138 -3.30 -17.81 -12.16
CA VAL A 138 -3.92 -17.05 -13.25
C VAL A 138 -3.74 -17.72 -14.61
N GLN A 139 -2.59 -18.36 -14.85
CA GLN A 139 -2.27 -19.04 -16.11
C GLN A 139 -3.10 -20.30 -16.33
N THR A 140 -3.70 -20.87 -15.30
CA THR A 140 -4.50 -22.10 -15.39
C THR A 140 -5.97 -21.92 -15.05
N ALA A 141 -6.35 -20.80 -14.41
CA ALA A 141 -7.70 -20.55 -13.91
C ALA A 141 -8.78 -20.62 -15.01
N LYS A 142 -9.75 -21.51 -14.81
CA LYS A 142 -10.90 -21.73 -15.71
C LYS A 142 -12.23 -21.76 -14.97
N THR A 143 -12.22 -22.25 -13.73
CA THR A 143 -13.41 -22.36 -12.87
C THR A 143 -13.65 -21.06 -12.12
N GLN A 144 -14.88 -20.89 -11.60
CA GLN A 144 -15.23 -19.69 -10.84
C GLN A 144 -14.41 -19.58 -9.55
N ASP A 145 -14.17 -20.69 -8.86
CA ASP A 145 -13.40 -20.73 -7.61
C ASP A 145 -11.93 -20.32 -7.84
N GLU A 146 -11.30 -20.78 -8.91
CA GLU A 146 -9.93 -20.36 -9.28
C GLU A 146 -9.86 -18.87 -9.64
N ILE A 147 -10.87 -18.37 -10.35
CA ILE A 147 -10.97 -16.93 -10.69
C ILE A 147 -11.13 -16.10 -9.43
N ASP A 148 -11.95 -16.54 -8.49
CA ASP A 148 -12.18 -15.84 -7.23
C ASP A 148 -10.95 -15.88 -6.32
N LEU A 149 -10.18 -16.97 -6.35
CA LEU A 149 -8.87 -17.05 -5.70
C LEU A 149 -7.87 -16.04 -6.28
N VAL A 150 -7.75 -15.93 -7.61
CA VAL A 150 -6.89 -14.92 -8.26
C VAL A 150 -7.30 -13.51 -7.84
N LYS A 151 -8.60 -13.22 -7.85
CA LYS A 151 -9.14 -11.93 -7.41
C LYS A 151 -8.87 -11.66 -5.93
N HIS A 152 -8.99 -12.68 -5.07
CA HIS A 152 -8.69 -12.56 -3.65
C HIS A 152 -7.22 -12.19 -3.44
N GLU A 153 -6.30 -12.95 -4.01
CA GLU A 153 -4.86 -12.72 -3.85
C GLU A 153 -4.41 -11.36 -4.41
N ALA A 154 -4.94 -10.96 -5.59
CA ALA A 154 -4.67 -9.63 -6.16
C ALA A 154 -5.29 -8.49 -5.34
N GLY A 155 -6.55 -8.67 -4.92
CA GLY A 155 -7.31 -7.67 -4.16
C GLY A 155 -6.73 -7.39 -2.78
N HIS A 156 -6.09 -8.39 -2.16
CA HIS A 156 -5.43 -8.23 -0.86
C HIS A 156 -3.98 -7.72 -0.96
N CYS A 157 -3.42 -7.56 -2.16
CA CYS A 157 -2.14 -6.89 -2.33
C CYS A 157 -2.29 -5.41 -1.97
N PRO A 158 -1.73 -4.91 -0.85
CA PRO A 158 -2.06 -3.57 -0.34
C PRO A 158 -1.48 -2.47 -1.24
N ALA A 159 -0.37 -2.76 -1.93
CA ALA A 159 0.26 -1.83 -2.85
C ALA A 159 -0.47 -1.70 -4.18
N GLY A 160 -1.47 -2.55 -4.46
CA GLY A 160 -2.16 -2.57 -5.75
C GLY A 160 -1.24 -2.90 -6.93
N ARG A 161 -0.08 -3.55 -6.71
CA ARG A 161 0.86 -3.87 -7.79
C ARG A 161 0.31 -4.93 -8.76
N LEU A 162 -0.55 -5.79 -8.24
CA LEU A 162 -1.20 -6.89 -8.95
C LEU A 162 -2.57 -6.39 -9.40
N VAL A 163 -2.71 -6.12 -10.69
CA VAL A 163 -3.98 -5.68 -11.30
C VAL A 163 -4.47 -6.78 -12.21
N VAL A 164 -5.71 -7.21 -11.99
CA VAL A 164 -6.31 -8.31 -12.76
C VAL A 164 -7.53 -7.83 -13.53
N TRP A 165 -7.71 -8.33 -14.75
CA TRP A 165 -8.92 -8.06 -15.53
C TRP A 165 -9.42 -9.30 -16.25
N ASP A 166 -10.72 -9.31 -16.50
CA ASP A 166 -11.37 -10.34 -17.30
C ASP A 166 -10.88 -10.26 -18.75
N LYS A 167 -10.43 -11.38 -19.31
CA LYS A 167 -9.77 -11.41 -20.61
C LYS A 167 -10.71 -11.04 -21.76
N LYS A 168 -11.99 -11.38 -21.65
CA LYS A 168 -12.99 -11.20 -22.70
C LYS A 168 -13.59 -9.80 -22.69
N THR A 169 -14.04 -9.37 -21.52
CA THR A 169 -14.73 -8.10 -21.31
C THR A 169 -13.77 -6.93 -21.10
N LYS A 170 -12.50 -7.22 -20.80
CA LYS A 170 -11.47 -6.23 -20.43
C LYS A 170 -11.83 -5.44 -19.17
N LYS A 171 -12.79 -5.93 -18.38
CA LYS A 171 -13.19 -5.30 -17.13
C LYS A 171 -12.14 -5.56 -16.06
N VAL A 172 -11.53 -4.48 -15.58
CA VAL A 172 -10.62 -4.50 -14.43
C VAL A 172 -11.38 -4.90 -13.18
N PHE A 173 -10.75 -5.76 -12.38
CA PHE A 173 -11.19 -6.06 -11.02
C PHE A 173 -10.30 -5.27 -10.06
N GLU A 174 -10.95 -4.39 -9.30
CA GLU A 174 -10.37 -3.63 -8.22
C GLU A 174 -11.36 -3.65 -7.04
N PRO A 175 -10.93 -4.04 -5.82
CA PRO A 175 -11.79 -4.00 -4.65
C PRO A 175 -12.22 -2.56 -4.33
N SER A 176 -13.45 -2.38 -3.86
CA SER A 176 -13.95 -1.06 -3.46
C SER A 176 -13.36 -0.64 -2.12
N PHE A 177 -12.79 0.56 -2.05
CA PHE A 177 -12.35 1.18 -0.81
C PHE A 177 -12.88 2.59 -0.64
N ASP A 178 -13.34 2.90 0.56
CA ASP A 178 -13.49 4.29 0.99
C ASP A 178 -12.12 4.89 1.35
N PRO A 179 -11.94 6.22 1.17
CA PRO A 179 -10.74 6.93 1.58
C PRO A 179 -10.36 6.62 3.03
N SER A 180 -9.23 5.91 3.22
CA SER A 180 -8.76 5.47 4.54
C SER A 180 -7.26 5.18 4.54
N ILE A 181 -6.65 5.18 5.72
CA ILE A 181 -5.25 4.83 5.94
C ILE A 181 -5.16 3.57 6.81
N GLY A 182 -4.40 2.59 6.34
CA GLY A 182 -4.04 1.39 7.09
C GLY A 182 -2.60 1.46 7.58
N ILE A 183 -2.37 1.12 8.83
CA ILE A 183 -1.04 0.94 9.42
C ILE A 183 -0.78 -0.56 9.45
N ILE A 184 -0.04 -1.08 8.46
CA ILE A 184 0.10 -2.53 8.27
C ILE A 184 1.02 -3.13 9.31
N GLU A 185 0.60 -4.20 9.98
CA GLU A 185 1.44 -5.01 10.86
C GLU A 185 1.43 -6.48 10.42
N ASP A 186 2.57 -7.15 10.46
CA ASP A 186 2.72 -8.56 10.09
C ASP A 186 3.33 -9.36 11.26
N PRO A 187 2.49 -9.85 12.19
CA PRO A 187 2.97 -10.69 13.29
C PRO A 187 3.52 -12.03 12.80
N GLY A 188 3.10 -12.53 11.63
CA GLY A 188 3.51 -13.83 11.11
C GLY A 188 5.01 -13.93 10.81
N ILE A 189 5.63 -12.82 10.38
CA ILE A 189 7.10 -12.74 10.17
C ILE A 189 7.79 -11.74 11.10
N LYS A 190 7.05 -11.22 12.07
CA LYS A 190 7.52 -10.29 13.10
C LYS A 190 8.11 -8.98 12.62
N VAL A 191 7.38 -8.31 11.71
CA VAL A 191 7.75 -7.01 11.16
C VAL A 191 6.55 -6.06 11.11
N SER A 192 6.87 -4.78 11.10
CA SER A 192 5.95 -3.68 10.86
C SER A 192 5.97 -3.33 9.36
N GLY A 193 4.78 -3.27 8.74
CA GLY A 193 4.60 -3.03 7.31
C GLY A 193 4.63 -1.55 6.88
N PRO A 194 4.18 -1.22 5.67
CA PRO A 194 4.06 0.15 5.19
C PRO A 194 2.76 0.86 5.64
N ILE A 195 2.62 2.13 5.27
CA ILE A 195 1.36 2.87 5.38
C ILE A 195 0.52 2.56 4.13
N TRP A 196 -0.66 1.97 4.29
CA TRP A 196 -1.58 1.62 3.23
C TRP A 196 -2.59 2.74 2.97
N VAL A 197 -2.47 3.41 1.83
CA VAL A 197 -3.38 4.46 1.41
C VAL A 197 -4.44 3.84 0.49
N LYS A 198 -5.72 4.05 0.79
CA LYS A 198 -6.85 3.39 0.12
C LYS A 198 -7.88 4.40 -0.38
N GLY A 199 -8.66 4.00 -1.39
CA GLY A 199 -9.84 4.72 -1.88
C GLY A 199 -9.51 5.91 -2.77
N GLY A 200 -8.43 5.83 -3.57
CA GLY A 200 -8.13 6.88 -4.56
C GLY A 200 -7.62 8.20 -3.96
N ILE A 201 -7.05 8.18 -2.74
CA ILE A 201 -6.45 9.36 -2.13
C ILE A 201 -5.22 9.79 -2.94
N ARG A 202 -5.20 11.05 -3.38
CA ARG A 202 -4.09 11.62 -4.14
C ARG A 202 -2.83 11.77 -3.29
N VAL A 203 -1.67 11.43 -3.85
CA VAL A 203 -0.35 11.64 -3.23
C VAL A 203 0.41 12.71 -4.01
N GLU A 204 0.73 13.81 -3.35
CA GLU A 204 1.49 14.94 -3.87
C GLU A 204 2.95 14.83 -3.42
N SER A 205 3.86 14.87 -4.40
CA SER A 205 5.31 14.89 -4.22
C SER A 205 5.77 16.21 -3.60
N ALA A 206 6.93 16.20 -2.98
CA ALA A 206 7.52 17.41 -2.39
C ALA A 206 7.84 18.49 -3.43
N ASP A 207 8.00 18.14 -4.71
CA ASP A 207 8.19 19.09 -5.81
C ASP A 207 6.89 19.78 -6.29
N GLY A 208 5.74 19.38 -5.71
CA GLY A 208 4.41 19.88 -6.01
C GLY A 208 3.72 19.20 -7.19
N SER A 209 4.33 18.20 -7.82
CA SER A 209 3.64 17.32 -8.76
C SER A 209 2.83 16.25 -8.01
N SER A 210 1.87 15.62 -8.68
CA SER A 210 1.17 14.46 -8.13
C SER A 210 1.69 13.17 -8.76
N TYR A 211 1.67 12.08 -7.99
CA TYR A 211 1.77 10.72 -8.51
C TYR A 211 0.44 10.32 -9.16
N GLU A 212 0.45 9.22 -9.92
CA GLU A 212 -0.78 8.59 -10.40
C GLU A 212 -1.73 8.28 -9.22
N ILE A 213 -2.99 8.66 -9.36
CA ILE A 213 -4.05 8.32 -8.40
C ILE A 213 -4.43 6.87 -8.64
N ARG A 214 -4.28 6.06 -7.59
CA ARG A 214 -4.53 4.62 -7.60
C ARG A 214 -5.49 4.25 -6.48
N ASN A 215 -6.27 3.20 -6.68
CA ASN A 215 -7.29 2.77 -5.71
C ASN A 215 -6.65 2.39 -4.38
N ARG A 216 -5.43 1.84 -4.41
CA ARG A 216 -4.59 1.63 -3.24
C ARG A 216 -3.11 1.74 -3.57
N VAL A 217 -2.34 2.31 -2.65
CA VAL A 217 -0.87 2.33 -2.67
C VAL A 217 -0.31 2.08 -1.28
N THR A 218 0.97 1.72 -1.19
CA THR A 218 1.69 1.66 0.07
C THR A 218 2.84 2.66 0.10
N LEU A 219 2.88 3.51 1.12
CA LEU A 219 3.95 4.46 1.36
C LEU A 219 4.98 3.87 2.33
N CYS A 220 6.26 4.16 2.09
CA CYS A 220 7.37 3.72 2.93
C CYS A 220 7.23 4.32 4.33
N ARG A 221 7.19 3.44 5.34
CA ARG A 221 7.15 3.81 6.77
C ARG A 221 8.50 3.64 7.47
N CYS A 222 9.34 2.72 6.98
CA CYS A 222 10.62 2.37 7.60
C CYS A 222 11.78 3.31 7.24
N GLY A 223 11.60 4.24 6.30
CA GLY A 223 12.65 5.15 5.83
C GLY A 223 13.65 4.56 4.81
N GLN A 224 13.63 3.25 4.54
CA GLN A 224 14.69 2.57 3.78
C GLN A 224 14.30 2.09 2.37
N SER A 225 13.07 2.36 1.89
CA SER A 225 12.68 1.97 0.52
C SER A 225 13.61 2.59 -0.53
N SER A 226 13.91 1.83 -1.59
CA SER A 226 14.62 2.29 -2.78
C SER A 226 13.66 2.87 -3.84
N ASN A 227 12.35 2.74 -3.65
CA ASN A 227 11.29 3.29 -4.52
C ASN A 227 10.44 4.37 -3.80
N LYS A 228 11.08 5.25 -3.02
CA LYS A 228 10.37 6.29 -2.24
C LYS A 228 9.53 7.18 -3.18
N PRO A 229 8.32 7.57 -2.78
CA PRO A 229 7.72 7.42 -1.46
C PRO A 229 7.07 6.06 -1.22
N PHE A 230 7.06 5.16 -2.21
CA PHE A 230 6.38 3.88 -2.12
C PHE A 230 7.18 2.84 -1.34
N CYS A 231 6.49 1.84 -0.81
CA CYS A 231 7.12 0.66 -0.23
C CYS A 231 7.60 -0.30 -1.33
N ASP A 232 8.78 -0.88 -1.14
CA ASP A 232 9.39 -1.90 -2.01
C ASP A 232 9.69 -3.21 -1.28
N GLY A 233 9.20 -3.36 -0.04
CA GLY A 233 9.39 -4.56 0.77
C GLY A 233 10.63 -4.54 1.66
N THR A 234 11.51 -3.53 1.54
CA THR A 234 12.74 -3.41 2.34
C THR A 234 12.50 -3.53 3.85
N HIS A 235 11.35 -3.06 4.33
CA HIS A 235 10.95 -3.18 5.74
C HIS A 235 10.96 -4.63 6.26
N ALA A 236 10.62 -5.61 5.41
CA ALA A 236 10.60 -7.01 5.79
C ALA A 236 12.02 -7.58 5.90
N SER A 237 12.90 -7.30 4.92
CA SER A 237 14.28 -7.78 4.92
C SER A 237 15.14 -7.17 6.01
N MET A 238 14.87 -5.90 6.38
CA MET A 238 15.57 -5.24 7.48
C MET A 238 14.93 -5.52 8.86
N HIS A 239 13.85 -6.30 8.91
CA HIS A 239 13.07 -6.55 10.13
C HIS A 239 12.64 -5.27 10.85
N PHE A 240 12.11 -4.30 10.10
CA PHE A 240 11.61 -3.05 10.67
C PHE A 240 10.52 -3.35 11.70
N ARG A 241 10.62 -2.72 12.88
CA ARG A 241 9.64 -2.82 13.96
C ARG A 241 9.38 -1.43 14.52
N ASP A 242 8.11 -1.06 14.58
CA ASP A 242 7.70 0.21 15.19
C ASP A 242 7.24 0.08 16.64
N ASN A 243 7.14 -1.16 17.13
CA ASN A 243 6.69 -1.51 18.48
C ASN A 243 5.28 -0.98 18.81
N LEU A 244 4.43 -0.79 17.81
CA LEU A 244 3.02 -0.55 18.07
C LEU A 244 2.40 -1.79 18.74
N PRO A 245 1.59 -1.61 19.79
CA PRO A 245 0.91 -2.73 20.41
C PRO A 245 -0.07 -3.36 19.40
N LEU A 246 -0.09 -4.68 19.35
CA LEU A 246 -1.04 -5.45 18.57
C LEU A 246 -2.17 -5.90 19.51
N GLU A 247 -3.41 -5.54 19.23
CA GLU A 247 -4.58 -6.07 19.96
C GLU A 247 -4.97 -7.48 19.45
N VAL A 248 -3.97 -8.31 19.15
CA VAL A 248 -4.16 -9.74 18.84
C VAL A 248 -3.77 -10.53 20.08
N GLY A 249 -4.72 -10.71 20.99
CA GLY A 249 -4.61 -11.66 22.10
C GLY A 249 -3.29 -11.65 22.88
N LYS A 250 -3.10 -10.65 23.75
CA LYS A 250 -2.23 -10.71 24.95
C LYS A 250 -0.78 -11.22 24.82
N GLU A 251 -0.12 -11.10 23.68
CA GLU A 251 1.33 -11.32 23.64
C GLU A 251 2.03 -10.14 22.96
N GLU A 252 2.80 -9.41 23.76
CA GLU A 252 3.88 -8.56 23.26
C GLU A 252 4.93 -9.46 22.59
N TRP A 253 5.51 -8.96 21.49
CA TRP A 253 6.48 -9.59 20.59
C TRP A 253 7.51 -10.57 21.18
#